data_AF-A0A174FZJ8-F1
#
_entry.id   AF-A0A174FZJ8-F1
#
_cell.length_a   1.000
_cell.length_b   1.000
_cell.length_c   1.000
_cell.angle_alpha   90.00
_cell.angle_beta   90.00
_cell.angle_gamma   90.00
#
_symmetry.space_group_name_H-M   'P 1'
#
loop_
_entity.id
_entity.type
_entity.pdbx_description
1 polymer ?
#
loop_
_entity_poly.entity_id
_entity_poly.type
_entity_poly.pdbx_seq_one_letter_code
_entity_poly.pdbx_strand_id
1 'polypeptide(L)'
;MEKHKLKDFIDATKEEAGNVAVEEVLPAVVKEAGGFIVSEGVGMLASEIVGAVVPVANNIRLSYKQNRLERNVVEALQIVQRNQDELENKIVKLQQSNLEYQRQITEALLDNIVEEPQEAMVKYNVNGYVNLLKSDNTNLDIVLMFFKTLSQLSDLDIRVLKSYSYLGNDGENILDICKDIHVDFEQLRFIREKLERFGLLQSKNEEINDNNLKEIVKYLQNLEKERKKSKPGSVKIPKLKKVSGSDSYKITPLGRQYLTLIEA
;
A
#
# COMPACT_ATOMS: atom_id res chain seq x y z
N MET A 1 25.26 0.27 29.63
CA MET A 1 24.66 -1.04 29.35
C MET A 1 23.77 -1.04 28.09
N GLU A 2 23.36 0.13 27.57
CA GLU A 2 22.36 0.27 26.48
C GLU A 2 22.95 0.50 25.07
N LYS A 3 24.08 1.21 24.92
CA LYS A 3 24.85 1.29 23.65
C LYS A 3 25.39 -0.07 23.18
N HIS A 4 25.47 -1.03 24.09
CA HIS A 4 25.96 -2.36 23.80
C HIS A 4 24.94 -3.16 23.01
N LYS A 5 23.63 -3.08 23.25
CA LYS A 5 22.65 -3.92 22.51
C LYS A 5 22.57 -3.64 21.01
N LEU A 6 22.51 -2.37 20.60
CA LEU A 6 22.50 -2.01 19.17
C LEU A 6 23.83 -2.39 18.52
N LYS A 7 24.94 -2.13 19.21
CA LYS A 7 26.27 -2.51 18.75
C LYS A 7 26.47 -4.02 18.68
N ASP A 8 25.96 -4.77 19.66
CA ASP A 8 26.02 -6.23 19.77
C ASP A 8 25.12 -6.88 18.71
N PHE A 9 23.98 -6.27 18.37
CA PHE A 9 23.11 -6.70 17.26
C PHE A 9 23.73 -6.40 15.88
N ILE A 10 24.31 -5.21 15.73
CA ILE A 10 25.12 -4.84 14.56
C ILE A 10 26.36 -5.75 14.44
N ASP A 11 26.96 -6.14 15.56
CA ASP A 11 28.11 -7.03 15.60
C ASP A 11 27.69 -8.49 15.35
N ALA A 12 26.50 -8.92 15.77
CA ALA A 12 25.94 -10.24 15.43
C ALA A 12 25.61 -10.36 13.94
N THR A 13 25.16 -9.28 13.30
CA THR A 13 24.94 -9.25 11.84
C THR A 13 26.24 -9.20 11.03
N LYS A 14 27.39 -8.86 11.64
CA LYS A 14 28.71 -8.97 10.99
C LYS A 14 29.14 -10.42 10.74
N GLU A 15 28.65 -11.38 11.52
CA GLU A 15 28.95 -12.81 11.32
C GLU A 15 28.41 -13.31 9.97
N GLU A 16 27.36 -12.66 9.44
CA GLU A 16 26.69 -13.02 8.18
C GLU A 16 27.08 -12.09 7.00
N ALA A 17 27.48 -10.85 7.29
CA ALA A 17 27.78 -9.82 6.27
C ALA A 17 29.25 -9.73 5.83
N GLY A 18 30.17 -10.44 6.47
CA GLY A 18 31.59 -10.48 6.12
C GLY A 18 32.32 -9.17 6.43
N ASN A 19 32.83 -9.03 7.65
CA ASN A 19 33.83 -8.04 8.13
C ASN A 19 33.65 -6.53 7.82
N VAL A 20 32.65 -6.08 7.06
CA VAL A 20 32.42 -4.65 6.78
C VAL A 20 31.52 -4.07 7.89
N ALA A 21 31.91 -2.92 8.45
CA ALA A 21 31.13 -2.27 9.50
C ALA A 21 29.89 -1.58 8.91
N VAL A 22 28.72 -1.79 9.51
CA VAL A 22 27.45 -1.17 9.08
C VAL A 22 27.54 0.36 9.05
N GLU A 23 28.29 0.94 10.00
CA GLU A 23 28.59 2.37 10.08
C GLU A 23 29.36 2.90 8.85
N GLU A 24 30.10 2.04 8.14
CA GLU A 24 30.82 2.40 6.93
C GLU A 24 29.93 2.35 5.68
N VAL A 25 28.88 1.52 5.69
CA VAL A 25 28.01 1.28 4.53
C VAL A 25 26.73 2.12 4.57
N LEU A 26 26.13 2.30 5.75
CA LEU A 26 24.87 3.05 5.94
C LEU A 26 24.92 3.95 7.19
N PRO A 27 25.82 4.95 7.23
CA PRO A 27 26.04 5.79 8.41
C PRO A 27 24.79 6.52 8.92
N ALA A 28 23.93 7.04 8.02
CA ALA A 28 22.72 7.76 8.40
C ALA A 28 21.66 6.82 8.99
N VAL A 29 21.57 5.59 8.49
CA VAL A 29 20.66 4.56 9.04
C VAL A 29 21.06 4.20 10.47
N VAL A 30 22.36 3.97 10.74
CA VAL A 30 22.83 3.67 12.10
C VAL A 30 22.56 4.84 13.05
N LYS A 31 22.79 6.08 12.58
CA LYS A 31 22.51 7.28 13.37
C LYS A 31 21.03 7.39 13.72
N GLU A 32 20.14 7.17 12.76
CA GLU A 32 18.69 7.23 12.96
C GLU A 32 18.21 6.09 13.88
N ALA A 33 18.71 4.88 13.70
CA ALA A 33 18.41 3.73 14.56
C ALA A 33 18.87 3.93 16.02
N GLY A 34 19.92 4.73 16.24
CA GLY A 34 20.33 5.17 17.57
C GLY A 34 19.26 5.99 18.32
N GLY A 35 18.23 6.47 17.64
CA GLY A 35 17.09 7.15 18.27
C GLY A 35 16.13 6.25 19.05
N PHE A 36 16.21 4.92 18.89
CA PHE A 36 15.25 3.96 19.45
C PHE A 36 15.71 3.26 20.72
N ILE A 37 16.81 3.71 21.34
CA ILE A 37 17.50 3.02 22.43
C ILE A 37 16.63 2.81 23.69
N VAL A 38 15.55 3.58 23.84
CA VAL A 38 14.69 3.58 25.04
C VAL A 38 13.44 2.70 24.89
N SER A 39 13.07 2.31 23.67
CA SER A 39 11.89 1.50 23.36
C SER A 39 12.27 0.03 23.14
N GLU A 40 11.57 -0.91 23.78
CA GLU A 40 11.85 -2.35 23.67
C GLU A 40 11.33 -2.90 22.33
N GLY A 41 10.01 -2.77 22.09
CA GLY A 41 9.35 -3.29 20.90
C GLY A 41 9.80 -2.57 19.63
N VAL A 42 9.66 -1.24 19.61
CA VAL A 42 10.04 -0.42 18.45
C VAL A 42 11.56 -0.43 18.24
N GLY A 43 12.36 -0.52 19.31
CA GLY A 43 13.82 -0.63 19.19
C GLY A 43 14.28 -1.95 18.58
N MET A 44 13.60 -3.06 18.90
CA MET A 44 13.84 -4.34 18.24
C MET A 44 13.45 -4.28 16.76
N LEU A 45 12.30 -3.69 16.44
CA LEU A 45 11.85 -3.49 15.05
C LEU A 45 12.84 -2.66 14.22
N ALA A 46 13.32 -1.55 14.77
CA ALA A 46 14.34 -0.72 14.12
C ALA A 46 15.63 -1.53 13.90
N SER A 47 16.04 -2.35 14.87
CA SER A 47 17.20 -3.21 14.74
C SER A 47 17.02 -4.26 13.64
N GLU A 48 15.85 -4.89 13.53
CA GLU A 48 15.50 -5.82 12.45
C GLU A 48 15.60 -5.16 11.07
N ILE A 49 15.03 -3.96 10.91
CA ILE A 49 15.12 -3.16 9.68
C ILE A 49 16.58 -2.90 9.30
N VAL A 50 17.39 -2.42 10.25
CA VAL A 50 18.82 -2.16 10.01
C VAL A 50 19.54 -3.44 9.59
N GLY A 51 19.38 -4.51 10.36
CA GLY A 51 20.04 -5.79 10.11
C GLY A 51 19.71 -6.37 8.73
N ALA A 52 18.46 -6.25 8.28
CA ALA A 52 18.02 -6.75 6.99
C ALA A 52 18.61 -5.98 5.79
N VAL A 53 18.90 -4.68 5.94
CA VAL A 53 19.41 -3.86 4.82
C VAL A 53 20.93 -3.84 4.71
N VAL A 54 21.67 -4.26 5.75
CA VAL A 54 23.14 -4.31 5.72
C VAL A 54 23.67 -5.18 4.57
N PRO A 55 23.23 -6.44 4.40
CA PRO A 55 23.75 -7.29 3.33
C PRO A 55 23.43 -6.73 1.95
N VAL A 56 22.25 -6.11 1.80
CA VAL A 56 21.84 -5.45 0.55
C VAL A 56 22.80 -4.31 0.22
N ALA A 57 23.06 -3.42 1.17
CA ALA A 57 23.94 -2.29 0.97
C ALA A 57 25.38 -2.71 0.65
N ASN A 58 25.90 -3.75 1.32
CA ASN A 58 27.24 -4.28 1.06
C ASN A 58 27.39 -4.85 -0.38
N ASN A 59 26.30 -5.33 -0.97
CA ASN A 59 26.28 -5.86 -2.34
C ASN A 59 26.07 -4.77 -3.42
N ILE A 60 25.73 -3.54 -3.05
CA ILE A 60 25.53 -2.44 -4.00
C ILE A 60 26.88 -1.85 -4.42
N ARG A 61 27.14 -1.85 -5.74
CA ARG A 61 28.35 -1.27 -6.33
C ARG A 61 28.21 0.18 -6.82
N LEU A 62 26.99 0.71 -6.80
CA LEU A 62 26.66 2.03 -7.36
C LEU A 62 26.21 2.98 -6.25
N SER A 63 26.93 4.09 -6.09
CA SER A 63 26.68 5.08 -5.01
C SER A 63 25.25 5.63 -5.03
N TYR A 64 24.66 5.89 -6.19
CA TYR A 64 23.28 6.41 -6.25
C TYR A 64 22.24 5.41 -5.72
N LYS A 65 22.48 4.10 -5.89
CA LYS A 65 21.60 3.04 -5.35
C LYS A 65 21.77 2.93 -3.84
N GLN A 66 23.00 3.04 -3.35
CA GLN A 66 23.30 3.03 -1.92
C GLN A 66 22.68 4.26 -1.22
N ASN A 67 22.86 5.45 -1.79
CA ASN A 67 22.24 6.68 -1.26
C ASN A 67 20.71 6.61 -1.26
N ARG A 68 20.12 5.97 -2.29
CA ARG A 68 18.67 5.74 -2.35
C ARG A 68 18.21 4.82 -1.22
N LEU A 69 18.88 3.68 -1.06
CA LEU A 69 18.60 2.74 0.02
C LEU A 69 18.68 3.44 1.38
N GLU A 70 19.79 4.14 1.63
CA GLU A 70 20.04 4.85 2.88
C GLU A 70 18.94 5.88 3.16
N ARG A 71 18.60 6.74 2.19
CA ARG A 71 17.51 7.71 2.29
C ARG A 71 16.18 7.04 2.61
N ASN A 72 15.83 5.98 1.88
CA ASN A 72 14.54 5.33 2.00
C ASN A 72 14.38 4.64 3.38
N VAL A 73 15.44 4.01 3.88
CA VAL A 73 15.44 3.37 5.21
C VAL A 73 15.43 4.41 6.32
N VAL A 74 16.15 5.52 6.18
CA VAL A 74 16.10 6.64 7.14
C VAL A 74 14.68 7.21 7.24
N GLU A 75 14.01 7.46 6.10
CA GLU A 75 12.61 7.92 6.10
C GLU A 75 11.69 6.91 6.80
N ALA A 76 11.90 5.61 6.55
CA ALA A 76 11.11 4.56 7.20
C ALA A 76 11.28 4.57 8.72
N LEU A 77 12.52 4.62 9.20
CA LEU A 77 12.82 4.73 10.63
C LEU A 77 12.20 6.00 11.23
N GLN A 78 12.31 7.15 10.58
CA GLN A 78 11.72 8.39 11.10
C GLN A 78 10.20 8.30 11.26
N ILE A 79 9.49 7.69 10.30
CA ILE A 79 8.03 7.50 10.42
C ILE A 79 7.69 6.54 11.56
N VAL A 80 8.44 5.44 11.70
CA VAL A 80 8.28 4.51 12.84
C VAL A 80 8.52 5.21 14.17
N GLN A 81 9.56 6.04 14.27
CA GLN A 81 9.89 6.81 15.47
C GLN A 81 8.78 7.80 15.84
N ARG A 82 8.23 8.52 14.87
CA ARG A 82 7.08 9.44 15.10
C ARG A 82 5.85 8.72 15.67
N ASN A 83 5.72 7.41 15.40
CA ASN A 83 4.60 6.58 15.83
C ASN A 83 4.95 5.66 17.02
N GLN A 84 6.13 5.81 17.63
CA GLN A 84 6.66 4.86 18.61
C GLN A 84 5.71 4.62 19.80
N ASP A 85 5.08 5.69 20.32
CA ASP A 85 4.24 5.62 21.52
C ASP A 85 2.99 4.74 21.29
N GLU A 86 2.42 4.80 20.08
CA GLU A 86 1.27 3.98 19.68
C GLU A 86 1.68 2.55 19.30
N LEU A 87 2.90 2.38 18.78
CA LEU A 87 3.40 1.10 18.28
C LEU A 87 3.96 0.19 19.36
N GLU A 88 4.56 0.74 20.43
CA GLU A 88 5.34 -0.03 21.40
C GLU A 88 4.59 -1.25 21.94
N ASN A 89 3.41 -1.03 22.53
CA ASN A 89 2.61 -2.11 23.10
C ASN A 89 2.09 -3.09 22.03
N LYS A 90 1.81 -2.60 20.82
CA LYS A 90 1.32 -3.43 19.70
C LYS A 90 2.43 -4.35 19.18
N ILE A 91 3.64 -3.83 19.01
CA ILE A 91 4.80 -4.61 18.56
C ILE A 91 5.20 -5.63 19.61
N VAL A 92 5.32 -5.26 20.89
CA VAL A 92 5.65 -6.21 21.96
C VAL A 92 4.64 -7.37 22.00
N LYS A 93 3.35 -7.07 21.85
CA LYS A 93 2.30 -8.09 21.79
C LYS A 93 2.42 -8.96 20.53
N LEU A 94 2.72 -8.39 19.37
CA LEU A 94 2.92 -9.15 18.12
C LEU A 94 4.13 -10.07 18.21
N GLN A 95 5.24 -9.61 18.80
CA GLN A 95 6.44 -10.44 19.01
C GLN A 95 6.14 -11.66 19.88
N GLN A 96 5.28 -11.51 20.89
CA GLN A 96 4.89 -12.61 21.78
C GLN A 96 3.86 -13.57 21.16
N SER A 97 2.97 -13.06 20.29
CA SER A 97 1.81 -13.82 19.80
C SER A 97 1.94 -14.32 18.36
N ASN A 98 2.65 -13.59 17.50
CA ASN A 98 2.75 -13.87 16.07
C ASN A 98 3.99 -13.20 15.44
N LEU A 99 5.18 -13.62 15.89
CA LEU A 99 6.47 -13.12 15.41
C LEU A 99 6.63 -13.28 13.89
N GLU A 100 6.17 -14.41 13.34
CA GLU A 100 6.24 -14.69 11.89
C GLU A 100 5.44 -13.70 11.06
N TYR A 101 4.26 -13.29 11.52
CA TYR A 101 3.49 -12.25 10.86
C TYR A 101 4.29 -10.94 10.82
N GLN A 102 4.81 -10.47 11.96
CA GLN A 102 5.63 -9.25 12.03
C GLN A 102 6.82 -9.33 11.07
N ARG A 103 7.55 -10.44 11.09
CA ARG A 103 8.70 -10.64 10.22
C ARG A 103 8.32 -10.50 8.74
N GLN A 104 7.28 -11.21 8.30
CA GLN A 104 6.89 -11.23 6.88
C GLN A 104 6.34 -9.90 6.40
N ILE A 105 5.63 -9.15 7.24
CA ILE A 105 5.17 -7.80 6.87
C ILE A 105 6.33 -6.79 6.83
N THR A 106 7.35 -6.96 7.69
CA THR A 106 8.58 -6.15 7.65
C THR A 106 9.38 -6.47 6.38
N GLU A 107 9.51 -7.75 6.02
CA GLU A 107 10.14 -8.18 4.76
C GLU A 107 9.41 -7.58 3.55
N ALA A 108 8.07 -7.63 3.52
CA ALA A 108 7.26 -7.03 2.45
C ALA A 108 7.42 -5.50 2.35
N LEU A 109 7.56 -4.80 3.49
CA LEU A 109 7.90 -3.38 3.51
C LEU A 109 9.26 -3.15 2.87
N LEU A 110 10.29 -3.89 3.29
CA LEU A 110 11.66 -3.73 2.83
C LEU A 110 11.80 -3.99 1.33
N ASP A 111 11.17 -5.06 0.83
CA ASP A 111 11.12 -5.38 -0.61
C ASP A 111 10.57 -4.20 -1.43
N ASN A 112 9.61 -3.46 -0.87
CA ASN A 112 9.01 -2.32 -1.55
C ASN A 112 9.86 -1.05 -1.47
N ILE A 113 10.62 -0.80 -0.40
CA ILE A 113 11.30 0.49 -0.19
C ILE A 113 12.77 0.51 -0.59
N VAL A 114 13.47 -0.64 -0.62
CA VAL A 114 14.93 -0.71 -0.80
C VAL A 114 15.40 -0.04 -2.11
N GLU A 115 14.70 -0.27 -3.22
CA GLU A 115 15.06 0.29 -4.53
C GLU A 115 14.11 1.40 -5.02
N GLU A 116 13.09 1.77 -4.22
CA GLU A 116 12.00 2.68 -4.65
C GLU A 116 12.54 4.07 -5.01
N PRO A 117 12.39 4.51 -6.28
CA PRO A 117 12.84 5.83 -6.70
C PRO A 117 11.98 6.98 -6.14
N GLN A 118 10.66 6.80 -6.00
CA GLN A 118 9.73 7.85 -5.60
C GLN A 118 9.62 7.95 -4.07
N GLU A 119 10.09 9.05 -3.50
CA GLU A 119 10.07 9.27 -2.04
C GLU A 119 8.65 9.21 -1.44
N ALA A 120 7.64 9.67 -2.19
CA ALA A 120 6.25 9.58 -1.77
C ALA A 120 5.79 8.12 -1.59
N MET A 121 6.24 7.22 -2.47
CA MET A 121 5.91 5.79 -2.37
C MET A 121 6.55 5.14 -1.14
N VAL A 122 7.76 5.57 -0.75
CA VAL A 122 8.36 5.13 0.52
C VAL A 122 7.45 5.51 1.69
N LYS A 123 6.98 6.77 1.73
CA LYS A 123 6.07 7.24 2.78
C LYS A 123 4.77 6.45 2.82
N TYR A 124 4.14 6.20 1.67
CA TYR A 124 2.92 5.40 1.59
C TYR A 124 3.13 3.96 2.08
N ASN A 125 4.26 3.33 1.72
CA ASN A 125 4.58 1.98 2.18
C ASN A 125 4.78 1.92 3.70
N VAL A 126 5.52 2.88 4.26
CA VAL A 126 5.81 2.88 5.70
C VAL A 126 4.58 3.25 6.51
N ASN A 127 3.76 4.21 6.06
CA ASN A 127 2.47 4.50 6.70
C ASN A 127 1.55 3.28 6.65
N GLY A 128 1.47 2.61 5.49
CA GLY A 128 0.74 1.35 5.32
C GLY A 128 1.18 0.31 6.34
N TYR A 129 2.48 0.09 6.47
CA TYR A 129 3.06 -0.80 7.45
C TYR A 129 2.70 -0.43 8.90
N VAL A 130 2.89 0.83 9.28
CA VAL A 130 2.58 1.33 10.63
C VAL A 130 1.10 1.16 10.95
N ASN A 131 0.21 1.50 10.03
CA ASN A 131 -1.23 1.37 10.23
C ASN A 131 -1.69 -0.10 10.28
N LEU A 132 -1.02 -0.98 9.53
CA LEU A 132 -1.24 -2.42 9.63
C LEU A 132 -0.80 -2.98 10.98
N LEU A 133 0.35 -2.57 11.52
CA LEU A 133 0.82 -2.94 12.86
C LEU A 133 -0.12 -2.45 13.97
N LYS A 134 -0.73 -1.27 13.79
CA LYS A 134 -1.74 -0.73 14.72
C LYS A 134 -3.06 -1.50 14.64
N SER A 135 -3.40 -2.02 13.46
CA SER A 135 -4.65 -2.76 13.23
C SER A 135 -4.64 -4.13 13.93
N ASP A 136 -5.83 -4.66 14.20
CA ASP A 136 -5.98 -6.03 14.71
C ASP A 136 -6.12 -7.06 13.56
N ASN A 137 -5.86 -6.65 12.31
CA ASN A 137 -5.91 -7.55 11.15
C ASN A 137 -4.67 -8.43 11.13
N THR A 138 -4.85 -9.74 11.22
CA THR A 138 -3.78 -10.74 11.22
C THR A 138 -3.77 -11.60 9.96
N ASN A 139 -4.60 -11.29 8.96
CA ASN A 139 -4.62 -12.04 7.71
C ASN A 139 -3.43 -11.63 6.83
N LEU A 140 -2.37 -12.43 6.93
CA LEU A 140 -1.12 -12.23 6.22
C LEU A 140 -1.30 -12.14 4.70
N ASP A 141 -2.10 -13.01 4.08
CA ASP A 141 -2.29 -13.01 2.62
C ASP A 141 -2.87 -11.68 2.11
N ILE A 142 -3.83 -11.12 2.86
CA ILE A 142 -4.42 -9.81 2.54
C ILE A 142 -3.38 -8.70 2.67
N VAL A 143 -2.53 -8.77 3.70
CA VAL A 143 -1.47 -7.78 3.93
C VAL A 143 -0.36 -7.85 2.88
N LEU A 144 0.06 -9.05 2.49
CA LEU A 144 1.01 -9.23 1.40
C LEU A 144 0.41 -8.77 0.06
N MET A 145 -0.88 -9.02 -0.17
CA MET A 145 -1.59 -8.49 -1.33
C MET A 145 -1.66 -6.95 -1.32
N PHE A 146 -1.75 -6.34 -0.12
CA PHE A 146 -1.65 -4.90 0.04
C PHE A 146 -0.28 -4.38 -0.43
N PHE A 147 0.82 -4.88 0.12
CA PHE A 147 2.16 -4.43 -0.30
C PHE A 147 2.44 -4.69 -1.79
N LYS A 148 2.01 -5.85 -2.31
CA LYS A 148 2.19 -6.20 -3.72
C LYS A 148 1.42 -5.31 -4.68
N THR A 149 0.27 -4.81 -4.27
CA THR A 149 -0.52 -3.87 -5.08
C THR A 149 0.09 -2.48 -4.96
N LEU A 150 0.49 -2.04 -3.76
CA LEU A 150 1.13 -0.75 -3.54
C LEU A 150 2.45 -0.60 -4.33
N SER A 151 3.27 -1.66 -4.45
CA SER A 151 4.50 -1.64 -5.26
C SER A 151 4.26 -1.56 -6.77
N GLN A 152 3.03 -1.83 -7.22
CA GLN A 152 2.63 -1.65 -8.62
C GLN A 152 2.03 -0.28 -8.88
N LEU A 153 1.82 0.55 -7.86
CA LEU A 153 1.30 1.91 -7.99
C LEU A 153 2.45 2.93 -8.00
N SER A 154 2.21 4.05 -8.67
CA SER A 154 3.04 5.25 -8.64
C SER A 154 2.39 6.32 -7.76
N ASP A 155 3.15 7.36 -7.40
CA ASP A 155 2.60 8.50 -6.67
C ASP A 155 1.46 9.17 -7.46
N LEU A 156 1.58 9.19 -8.79
CA LEU A 156 0.52 9.65 -9.68
C LEU A 156 -0.75 8.80 -9.59
N ASP A 157 -0.62 7.47 -9.56
CA ASP A 157 -1.79 6.59 -9.40
C ASP A 157 -2.51 6.88 -8.07
N ILE A 158 -1.75 7.09 -6.99
CA ILE A 158 -2.29 7.43 -5.66
C ILE A 158 -2.95 8.81 -5.68
N ARG A 159 -2.33 9.82 -6.30
CA ARG A 159 -2.89 11.18 -6.45
C ARG A 159 -4.21 11.15 -7.23
N VAL A 160 -4.27 10.38 -8.33
CA VAL A 160 -5.51 10.18 -9.09
C VAL A 160 -6.56 9.46 -8.23
N LEU A 161 -6.20 8.42 -7.48
CA LEU A 161 -7.13 7.73 -6.57
C LEU A 161 -7.70 8.69 -5.51
N LYS A 162 -6.86 9.53 -4.90
CA LYS A 162 -7.26 10.56 -3.93
C LYS A 162 -8.28 11.55 -4.50
N SER A 163 -8.18 11.92 -5.78
CA SER A 163 -9.17 12.81 -6.42
C SER A 163 -10.60 12.26 -6.46
N TYR A 164 -10.79 10.94 -6.27
CA TYR A 164 -12.11 10.30 -6.15
C TYR A 164 -12.60 10.13 -4.70
N SER A 165 -11.71 10.37 -3.75
CA SER A 165 -11.92 10.25 -2.33
C SER A 165 -12.16 11.66 -1.78
N TYR A 166 -13.43 11.99 -1.51
CA TYR A 166 -13.84 13.26 -0.88
C TYR A 166 -13.29 13.44 0.56
N LEU A 167 -12.20 12.76 0.96
CA LEU A 167 -11.68 12.64 2.33
C LEU A 167 -10.76 13.79 2.78
N GLY A 168 -10.57 14.88 2.01
CA GLY A 168 -9.71 15.98 2.46
C GLY A 168 -10.02 17.33 1.83
N ASN A 169 -9.86 18.40 2.63
CA ASN A 169 -10.10 19.81 2.30
C ASN A 169 -9.18 20.40 1.20
N ASP A 170 -8.29 19.60 0.61
CA ASP A 170 -7.28 20.09 -0.35
C ASP A 170 -7.72 19.96 -1.81
N GLY A 171 -8.92 19.41 -2.06
CA GLY A 171 -9.75 19.73 -3.23
C GLY A 171 -9.14 19.51 -4.62
N GLU A 172 -8.01 18.80 -4.72
CA GLU A 172 -7.36 18.61 -6.00
C GLU A 172 -8.21 17.69 -6.87
N ASN A 173 -8.81 18.29 -7.89
CA ASN A 173 -9.59 17.54 -8.86
C ASN A 173 -8.69 17.09 -10.01
N ILE A 174 -9.23 16.18 -10.81
CA ILE A 174 -8.53 15.57 -11.94
C ILE A 174 -8.01 16.61 -12.94
N LEU A 175 -8.69 17.75 -13.12
CA LEU A 175 -8.26 18.79 -14.05
C LEU A 175 -7.00 19.49 -13.54
N ASP A 176 -6.84 19.61 -12.23
CA ASP A 176 -5.66 20.21 -11.61
C ASP A 176 -4.45 19.28 -11.77
N ILE A 177 -4.64 17.97 -11.55
CA ILE A 177 -3.61 16.93 -11.79
C ILE A 177 -3.14 16.94 -13.25
N CYS A 178 -4.09 16.97 -14.20
CA CYS A 178 -3.76 17.01 -15.64
C CYS A 178 -2.96 18.26 -16.03
N LYS A 179 -3.26 19.42 -15.42
CA LYS A 179 -2.53 20.66 -15.68
C LYS A 179 -1.11 20.62 -15.10
N ASP A 180 -0.97 20.13 -13.87
CA ASP A 180 0.30 20.12 -13.14
C ASP A 180 1.33 19.18 -13.78
N ILE A 181 0.91 17.97 -14.15
CA ILE A 181 1.82 16.91 -14.62
C ILE A 181 1.84 16.82 -16.16
N HIS A 182 1.11 17.70 -16.84
CA HIS A 182 0.96 17.69 -18.30
C HIS A 182 0.50 16.33 -18.86
N VAL A 183 -0.40 15.66 -18.13
CA VAL A 183 -0.97 14.36 -18.51
C VAL A 183 -2.26 14.59 -19.28
N ASP A 184 -2.38 13.98 -20.46
CA ASP A 184 -3.60 14.07 -21.25
C ASP A 184 -4.71 13.13 -20.76
N PHE A 185 -5.92 13.29 -21.31
CA PHE A 185 -7.07 12.48 -20.90
C PHE A 185 -6.97 10.99 -21.28
N GLU A 186 -6.17 10.64 -22.30
CA GLU A 186 -5.96 9.23 -22.70
C GLU A 186 -4.97 8.55 -21.75
N GLN A 187 -3.90 9.23 -21.37
CA GLN A 187 -2.97 8.78 -20.33
C GLN A 187 -3.67 8.65 -18.98
N LEU A 188 -4.56 9.58 -18.64
CA LEU A 188 -5.37 9.48 -17.42
C LEU A 188 -6.32 8.27 -17.47
N ARG A 189 -6.85 7.93 -18.65
CA ARG A 189 -7.67 6.74 -18.82
C ARG A 189 -6.89 5.47 -18.47
N PHE A 190 -5.63 5.36 -18.89
CA PHE A 190 -4.77 4.23 -18.51
C PHE A 190 -4.65 4.07 -16.99
N ILE A 191 -4.49 5.19 -16.26
CA ILE A 191 -4.40 5.20 -14.79
C ILE A 191 -5.71 4.74 -14.16
N ARG A 192 -6.85 5.22 -14.66
CA ARG A 192 -8.18 4.80 -14.19
C ARG A 192 -8.42 3.30 -14.41
N GLU A 193 -8.11 2.80 -15.60
CA GLU A 193 -8.20 1.36 -15.93
C GLU A 193 -7.23 0.52 -15.10
N LYS A 194 -6.05 1.04 -14.76
CA LYS A 194 -5.11 0.40 -13.83
C LYS A 194 -5.70 0.32 -12.42
N LEU A 195 -6.20 1.43 -11.87
CA LEU A 195 -6.83 1.46 -10.54
C LEU A 195 -8.10 0.61 -10.47
N GLU A 196 -8.87 0.52 -11.55
CA GLU A 196 -10.02 -0.38 -11.68
C GLU A 196 -9.60 -1.86 -11.67
N ARG A 197 -8.52 -2.23 -12.39
CA ARG A 197 -7.97 -3.60 -12.35
C ARG A 197 -7.54 -4.04 -10.96
N PHE A 198 -7.06 -3.10 -10.13
CA PHE A 198 -6.75 -3.36 -8.72
C PHE A 198 -7.99 -3.29 -7.79
N GLY A 199 -9.18 -3.03 -8.34
CA GLY A 199 -10.42 -2.92 -7.58
C GLY A 199 -10.50 -1.66 -6.71
N LEU A 200 -9.64 -0.67 -6.93
CA LEU A 200 -9.59 0.60 -6.17
C LEU A 200 -10.60 1.62 -6.72
N LEU A 201 -10.86 1.57 -8.03
CA LEU A 201 -11.93 2.29 -8.71
C LEU A 201 -12.95 1.32 -9.31
N GLN A 202 -14.14 1.83 -9.61
CA GLN A 202 -15.19 1.13 -10.33
C GLN A 202 -15.78 2.02 -11.43
N SER A 203 -15.85 1.50 -12.66
CA SER A 203 -16.57 2.09 -13.78
C SER A 203 -18.08 2.15 -13.50
N LYS A 204 -18.67 3.33 -13.73
CA LYS A 204 -20.13 3.47 -13.69
C LYS A 204 -20.79 2.87 -14.93
N ASN A 205 -20.11 2.88 -16.08
CA ASN A 205 -20.63 2.23 -17.28
C ASN A 205 -20.71 0.71 -17.11
N GLU A 206 -19.70 0.08 -16.51
CA GLU A 206 -19.71 -1.36 -16.20
C GLU A 206 -20.82 -1.69 -15.19
N GLU A 207 -20.98 -0.89 -14.12
CA GLU A 207 -22.09 -1.04 -13.18
C GLU A 207 -23.48 -0.92 -13.86
N ILE A 208 -23.63 0.00 -14.81
CA ILE A 208 -24.87 0.13 -15.59
C ILE A 208 -25.09 -1.10 -16.46
N ASN A 209 -24.05 -1.60 -17.13
CA ASN A 209 -24.12 -2.79 -17.97
C ASN A 209 -24.53 -4.03 -17.18
N ASP A 210 -23.88 -4.28 -16.04
CA ASP A 210 -24.22 -5.42 -15.18
C ASP A 210 -25.66 -5.37 -14.69
N ASN A 211 -26.14 -4.18 -14.30
CA ASN A 211 -27.52 -3.99 -13.89
C ASN A 211 -28.50 -4.21 -15.05
N ASN A 212 -28.19 -3.71 -16.24
CA ASN A 212 -28.99 -3.94 -17.44
C ASN A 212 -29.04 -5.44 -17.79
N LEU A 213 -27.91 -6.15 -17.74
CA LEU A 213 -27.82 -7.58 -17.99
C LEU A 213 -28.65 -8.39 -16.97
N LYS A 214 -28.56 -8.05 -15.68
CA LYS A 214 -29.41 -8.67 -14.64
C LYS A 214 -30.90 -8.50 -14.93
N GLU A 215 -31.32 -7.30 -15.33
CA GLU A 215 -32.72 -7.04 -15.70
C GLU A 215 -33.15 -7.80 -16.96
N ILE A 216 -32.28 -7.93 -17.97
CA ILE A 216 -32.54 -8.73 -19.18
C ILE A 216 -32.68 -10.20 -18.82
N VAL A 217 -31.75 -10.78 -18.04
CA VAL A 217 -31.81 -12.17 -17.60
C VAL A 217 -33.10 -12.44 -16.83
N LYS A 218 -33.46 -11.55 -15.89
CA LYS A 218 -34.70 -11.65 -15.13
C LYS A 218 -35.94 -11.58 -16.02
N TYR A 219 -35.94 -10.72 -17.04
CA TYR A 219 -37.00 -10.64 -18.04
C TYR A 219 -37.14 -11.95 -18.83
N LEU A 220 -36.04 -12.52 -19.32
CA LEU A 220 -36.04 -13.78 -20.07
C LEU A 220 -36.54 -14.96 -19.22
N GLN A 221 -36.11 -15.05 -17.96
CA GLN A 221 -36.59 -16.07 -17.02
C GLN A 221 -38.10 -15.93 -16.76
N ASN A 222 -38.61 -14.70 -16.62
CA ASN A 222 -40.04 -14.46 -16.44
C ASN A 222 -40.85 -14.80 -17.70
N LEU A 223 -40.33 -14.47 -18.89
CA LEU A 223 -40.94 -14.88 -20.16
C LEU A 223 -41.04 -16.39 -20.28
N GLU A 224 -39.98 -17.12 -19.95
CA GLU A 224 -39.98 -18.58 -20.01
C GLU A 224 -41.00 -19.17 -19.03
N LYS A 225 -41.08 -18.63 -17.80
CA LYS A 225 -42.08 -19.03 -16.80
C LYS A 225 -43.50 -18.77 -17.26
N GLU A 226 -43.80 -17.59 -17.82
CA GLU A 226 -45.14 -17.28 -18.33
C GLU A 226 -45.50 -18.16 -19.53
N ARG A 227 -44.56 -18.41 -20.44
CA ARG A 227 -44.77 -19.30 -21.60
C ARG A 227 -45.18 -20.72 -21.20
N LYS A 228 -44.68 -21.22 -20.07
CA LYS A 228 -44.98 -22.56 -19.54
C LYS A 228 -46.36 -22.66 -18.85
N LYS A 229 -47.06 -21.55 -18.62
CA LYS A 229 -48.38 -21.55 -17.97
C LYS A 229 -49.49 -21.85 -18.98
N SER A 230 -50.56 -22.49 -18.50
CA SER A 230 -51.77 -22.76 -19.31
C SER A 230 -52.46 -21.49 -19.82
N LYS A 231 -52.32 -20.36 -19.11
CA LYS A 231 -52.76 -19.02 -19.54
C LYS A 231 -51.62 -18.01 -19.30
N PRO A 232 -50.76 -17.75 -20.29
CA PRO A 232 -49.63 -16.84 -20.13
C PRO A 232 -50.08 -15.39 -19.90
N GLY A 233 -49.48 -14.72 -18.92
CA GLY A 233 -49.60 -13.27 -18.74
C GLY A 233 -48.58 -12.49 -19.59
N SER A 234 -48.82 -11.20 -19.79
CA SER A 234 -47.84 -10.32 -20.46
C SER A 234 -46.65 -10.03 -19.53
N VAL A 235 -45.43 -10.24 -20.01
CA VAL A 235 -44.22 -9.83 -19.29
C VAL A 235 -43.79 -8.44 -19.73
N LYS A 236 -43.66 -7.52 -18.77
CA LYS A 236 -43.24 -6.14 -19.02
C LYS A 236 -41.76 -6.07 -19.42
N ILE A 237 -41.46 -5.37 -20.51
CA ILE A 237 -40.09 -5.11 -20.95
C ILE A 237 -39.39 -4.19 -19.93
N PRO A 238 -38.18 -4.53 -19.46
CA PRO A 238 -37.45 -3.70 -18.51
C PRO A 238 -37.02 -2.37 -19.15
N LYS A 239 -37.00 -1.30 -18.35
CA LYS A 239 -36.44 -0.01 -18.76
C LYS A 239 -34.93 -0.01 -18.49
N LEU A 240 -34.15 -0.30 -19.51
CA LEU A 240 -32.68 -0.31 -19.42
C LEU A 240 -32.12 1.11 -19.33
N LYS A 241 -31.06 1.29 -18.55
CA LYS A 241 -30.34 2.56 -18.45
C LYS A 241 -29.38 2.70 -19.64
N LYS A 242 -29.31 3.88 -20.24
CA LYS A 242 -28.37 4.16 -21.34
C LYS A 242 -26.94 4.26 -20.78
N VAL A 243 -26.01 3.58 -21.42
CA VAL A 243 -24.57 3.68 -21.16
C VAL A 243 -24.04 4.96 -21.83
N SER A 244 -23.21 5.71 -21.12
CA SER A 244 -22.60 6.94 -21.65
C SER A 244 -21.45 6.61 -22.59
N GLY A 245 -21.23 7.45 -23.62
CA GLY A 245 -20.07 7.33 -24.51
C GLY A 245 -18.73 7.63 -23.82
N SER A 246 -18.76 8.42 -22.75
CA SER A 246 -17.63 8.66 -21.85
C SER A 246 -17.87 7.99 -20.51
N ASP A 247 -16.87 7.27 -19.99
CA ASP A 247 -16.98 6.62 -18.70
C ASP A 247 -16.66 7.58 -17.54
N SER A 248 -17.22 7.27 -16.38
CA SER A 248 -16.91 7.93 -15.12
C SER A 248 -16.68 6.90 -14.04
N TYR A 249 -15.81 7.23 -13.09
CA TYR A 249 -15.37 6.30 -12.06
C TYR A 249 -15.84 6.75 -10.68
N LYS A 250 -15.94 5.81 -9.76
CA LYS A 250 -16.10 6.07 -8.32
C LYS A 250 -15.10 5.23 -7.54
N ILE A 251 -14.62 5.77 -6.41
CA ILE A 251 -13.76 5.00 -5.51
C ILE A 251 -14.56 3.89 -4.80
N THR A 252 -13.96 2.70 -4.74
CA THR A 252 -14.54 1.52 -4.08
C THR A 252 -14.31 1.58 -2.56
N PRO A 253 -14.99 0.73 -1.76
CA PRO A 253 -14.65 0.57 -0.34
C PRO A 253 -13.20 0.16 -0.13
N LEU A 254 -12.68 -0.75 -0.96
CA LEU A 254 -11.27 -1.17 -0.93
C LEU A 254 -10.35 0.01 -1.22
N GLY A 255 -10.66 0.83 -2.23
CA GLY A 255 -9.89 2.04 -2.56
C GLY A 255 -9.81 3.03 -1.40
N ARG A 256 -10.91 3.23 -0.66
CA ARG A 256 -10.91 4.09 0.53
C ARG A 256 -10.06 3.51 1.65
N GLN A 257 -10.21 2.22 1.95
CA GLN A 257 -9.39 1.54 2.96
C GLN A 257 -7.90 1.64 2.61
N TYR A 258 -7.58 1.52 1.32
CA TYR A 258 -6.22 1.72 0.82
C TYR A 258 -5.66 3.09 1.17
N LEU A 259 -6.41 4.16 0.86
CA LEU A 259 -6.01 5.52 1.17
C LEU A 259 -5.84 5.72 2.68
N THR A 260 -6.78 5.22 3.50
CA THR A 260 -6.67 5.29 4.96
C THR A 260 -5.42 4.59 5.50
N LEU A 261 -5.00 3.47 4.90
CA LEU A 261 -3.79 2.76 5.33
C LEU A 261 -2.51 3.52 4.98
N ILE A 262 -2.43 4.17 3.82
CA ILE A 262 -1.20 4.84 3.36
C ILE A 262 -1.08 6.30 3.81
N GLU A 263 -2.16 6.87 4.33
CA GLU A 263 -2.18 8.22 4.90
C GLU A 263 -1.65 8.22 6.34
N ALA A 264 -1.12 9.37 6.75
CA ALA A 264 -0.53 9.59 8.07
C ALA A 264 -1.60 9.95 9.11
#